data_AF-A0A2W4TIX7-F1
#
_entry.id   AF-A0A2W4TIX7-F1
#
_cell.length_a   1.000
_cell.length_b   1.000
_cell.length_c   1.000
_cell.angle_alpha   90.00
_cell.angle_beta   90.00
_cell.angle_gamma   90.00
#
_symmetry.space_group_name_H-M   'P 1'
#
loop_
_entity.id
_entity.type
_entity.pdbx_description
1 polymer ?
#
loop_
_entity_poly.entity_id
_entity_poly.type
_entity_poly.pdbx_seq_one_letter_code
_entity_poly.pdbx_strand_id
1 'polypeptide(L)'
;MSRLHPGFLAVVLTAALALSGVTTSSAQQPAARYSAVAVDMLSPGAGAGTFPVNIVINRWSTQEEEDRLVAILLEQGPDALLTAMQKWPPVGSVAPTGGVGFDIRFAVLTHRDNGLDEVMALTDRPMSFLERRAAGRSTDYPFTLIQMQTKPSGDGEGQISIAARLRIDKVNRTLVIDNFTDQPIMLRGLKREQ
;
A
#
# COMPACT_ATOMS: atom_id res chain seq x y z
N MET A 1 71.86 -52.72 27.79
CA MET A 1 71.45 -52.03 29.02
C MET A 1 70.89 -50.67 28.66
N SER A 2 69.78 -50.31 29.30
CA SER A 2 69.12 -49.00 29.37
C SER A 2 68.42 -48.38 28.15
N ARG A 3 67.17 -48.03 28.44
CA ARG A 3 66.14 -47.40 27.62
C ARG A 3 66.39 -45.90 27.44
N LEU A 4 65.95 -45.37 26.30
CA LEU A 4 65.71 -43.93 26.09
C LEU A 4 64.19 -43.69 26.10
N HIS A 5 63.78 -42.69 26.87
CA HIS A 5 62.39 -42.37 27.25
C HIS A 5 61.65 -41.61 26.15
N PRO A 6 60.30 -41.71 26.07
CA PRO A 6 59.46 -40.84 25.27
C PRO A 6 58.91 -39.66 26.09
N GLY A 7 58.59 -38.56 25.41
CA GLY A 7 57.66 -37.53 25.93
C GLY A 7 58.20 -36.12 25.84
N PHE A 8 57.58 -35.28 25.01
CA PHE A 8 56.77 -34.13 25.45
C PHE A 8 56.07 -33.54 24.22
N LEU A 9 54.76 -33.73 24.16
CA LEU A 9 53.86 -33.19 23.16
C LEU A 9 53.49 -31.77 23.61
N ALA A 10 53.90 -30.75 22.84
CA ALA A 10 53.59 -29.36 23.14
C ALA A 10 52.18 -29.02 22.64
N VAL A 11 51.38 -28.49 23.57
CA VAL A 11 50.04 -27.95 23.39
C VAL A 11 50.10 -26.69 22.52
N VAL A 12 49.36 -26.66 21.41
CA VAL A 12 49.03 -25.41 20.69
C VAL A 12 47.56 -25.10 20.93
N LEU A 13 47.34 -24.02 21.67
CA LEU A 13 46.03 -23.47 22.03
C LEU A 13 45.55 -22.56 20.90
N THR A 14 44.68 -23.04 20.02
CA THR A 14 44.04 -22.21 18.99
C THR A 14 42.76 -21.60 19.57
N ALA A 15 42.79 -20.31 19.90
CA ALA A 15 41.62 -19.55 20.28
C ALA A 15 40.72 -19.30 19.05
N ALA A 16 39.53 -19.88 19.04
CA ALA A 16 38.50 -19.60 18.05
C ALA A 16 37.82 -18.26 18.37
N LEU A 17 38.06 -17.23 17.55
CA LEU A 17 37.24 -16.01 17.56
C LEU A 17 35.87 -16.34 16.94
N ALA A 18 34.84 -16.41 17.78
CA ALA A 18 33.46 -16.38 17.33
C ALA A 18 33.10 -14.95 16.90
N LEU A 19 32.99 -14.69 15.61
CA LEU A 19 32.34 -13.48 15.10
C LEU A 19 30.83 -13.64 15.29
N SER A 20 30.29 -13.01 16.34
CA SER A 20 28.85 -12.82 16.48
C SER A 20 28.37 -11.89 15.37
N GLY A 21 27.61 -12.43 14.42
CA GLY A 21 26.92 -11.66 13.40
C GLY A 21 25.90 -10.73 14.05
N VAL A 22 26.17 -9.44 14.05
CA VAL A 22 25.15 -8.42 14.28
C VAL A 22 24.27 -8.43 13.02
N THR A 23 23.14 -9.13 13.07
CA THR A 23 22.08 -8.94 12.08
C THR A 23 21.44 -7.58 12.37
N THR A 24 21.96 -6.51 11.76
CA THR A 24 21.22 -5.26 11.67
C THR A 24 19.92 -5.57 10.93
N SER A 25 18.79 -5.51 11.63
CA SER A 25 17.47 -5.53 10.99
C SER A 25 17.42 -4.34 10.02
N SER A 26 17.64 -4.60 8.74
CA SER A 26 17.38 -3.62 7.69
C SER A 26 15.89 -3.33 7.75
N ALA A 27 15.50 -2.13 8.19
CA ALA A 27 14.15 -1.64 7.97
C ALA A 27 13.91 -1.73 6.47
N GLN A 28 13.06 -2.65 6.04
CA GLN A 28 12.82 -2.92 4.62
C GLN A 28 12.36 -1.62 3.98
N GLN A 29 13.13 -1.10 3.01
CA GLN A 29 12.72 0.09 2.28
C GLN A 29 11.36 -0.17 1.64
N PRO A 30 10.44 0.80 1.67
CA PRO A 30 9.14 0.63 1.05
C PRO A 30 9.31 0.41 -0.46
N ALA A 31 8.45 -0.43 -1.05
CA ALA A 31 8.41 -0.69 -2.48
C ALA A 31 8.16 0.59 -3.31
N ALA A 32 7.40 1.55 -2.79
CA ALA A 32 7.22 2.87 -3.41
C ALA A 32 6.76 3.93 -2.41
N ARG A 33 7.07 5.20 -2.74
CA ARG A 33 6.55 6.38 -2.05
C ARG A 33 6.04 7.39 -3.07
N TYR A 34 4.95 8.06 -2.73
CA TYR A 34 4.35 9.10 -3.54
C TYR A 34 3.96 10.29 -2.69
N SER A 35 4.15 11.48 -3.24
CA SER A 35 3.66 12.74 -2.68
C SER A 35 2.72 13.42 -3.68
N ALA A 36 1.65 14.04 -3.21
CA ALA A 36 0.75 14.83 -4.06
C ALA A 36 0.04 15.93 -3.25
N VAL A 37 -0.65 16.82 -3.95
CA VAL A 37 -1.68 17.69 -3.37
C VAL A 37 -3.04 17.10 -3.70
N ALA A 38 -3.77 16.67 -2.67
CA ALA A 38 -5.16 16.28 -2.80
C ALA A 38 -6.03 17.54 -2.97
N VAL A 39 -6.93 17.54 -3.95
CA VAL A 39 -7.82 18.66 -4.26
C VAL A 39 -9.27 18.19 -4.15
N ASP A 40 -9.93 18.62 -3.09
CA ASP A 40 -11.37 18.41 -2.85
C ASP A 40 -12.18 19.62 -3.35
N MET A 41 -12.93 19.42 -4.44
CA MET A 41 -13.80 20.45 -5.05
C MET A 41 -15.21 20.54 -4.45
N LEU A 42 -15.58 19.64 -3.54
CA LEU A 42 -16.92 19.53 -2.96
C LEU A 42 -16.96 19.95 -1.48
N SER A 43 -15.82 20.29 -0.88
CA SER A 43 -15.75 20.79 0.50
C SER A 43 -16.52 22.13 0.65
N PRO A 44 -17.54 22.22 1.53
CA PRO A 44 -18.25 23.48 1.74
C PRO A 44 -17.40 24.46 2.56
N GLY A 45 -17.03 25.61 1.95
CA GLY A 45 -16.29 26.70 2.62
C GLY A 45 -15.36 27.48 1.69
N ALA A 46 -14.90 28.66 2.16
CA ALA A 46 -13.95 29.49 1.43
C ALA A 46 -12.54 28.86 1.49
N GLY A 47 -12.23 28.06 0.48
CA GLY A 47 -10.99 27.32 0.34
C GLY A 47 -11.32 25.94 -0.21
N ALA A 48 -11.20 25.76 -1.53
CA ALA A 48 -11.17 24.43 -2.13
C ALA A 48 -10.20 23.58 -1.28
N GLY A 49 -10.67 22.43 -0.77
CA GLY A 49 -9.97 21.67 0.26
C GLY A 49 -8.72 21.04 -0.30
N THR A 50 -7.63 21.81 -0.39
CA THR A 50 -6.34 21.35 -0.86
C THR A 50 -5.45 21.01 0.32
N PHE A 51 -4.85 19.83 0.29
CA PHE A 51 -3.92 19.40 1.34
C PHE A 51 -2.86 18.45 0.79
N PRO A 52 -1.62 18.54 1.26
CA PRO A 52 -0.56 17.61 0.87
C PRO A 52 -0.82 16.22 1.45
N VAL A 53 -0.63 15.19 0.64
CA VAL A 53 -0.80 13.77 1.00
C VAL A 53 0.45 12.98 0.63
N ASN A 54 0.82 12.05 1.52
CA ASN A 54 1.88 11.08 1.31
C ASN A 54 1.27 9.69 1.26
N ILE A 55 1.69 8.89 0.28
CA ILE A 55 1.26 7.52 0.07
C ILE A 55 2.51 6.65 0.07
N VAL A 56 2.55 5.65 0.93
CA VAL A 56 3.65 4.71 1.06
C VAL A 56 3.12 3.32 0.76
N ILE A 57 3.78 2.62 -0.16
CA ILE A 57 3.56 1.20 -0.43
C ILE A 57 4.75 0.44 0.11
N ASN A 58 4.56 -0.31 1.20
CA ASN A 58 5.62 -1.13 1.79
C ASN A 58 5.89 -2.37 0.94
N ARG A 59 4.84 -2.99 0.41
CA ARG A 59 4.91 -4.11 -0.54
C ARG A 59 3.74 -4.06 -1.51
N TRP A 60 3.92 -4.66 -2.69
CA TRP A 60 2.82 -4.95 -3.59
C TRP A 60 2.07 -6.20 -3.11
N SER A 61 0.76 -6.24 -3.38
CA SER A 61 -0.06 -7.43 -3.23
C SER A 61 0.39 -8.50 -4.22
N THR A 62 0.29 -9.77 -3.83
CA THR A 62 0.58 -10.89 -4.73
C THR A 62 -0.61 -11.22 -5.63
N GLN A 63 -0.36 -12.00 -6.69
CA GLN A 63 -1.43 -12.48 -7.57
C GLN A 63 -2.48 -13.28 -6.80
N GLU A 64 -2.07 -14.08 -5.80
CA GLU A 64 -2.99 -14.86 -4.97
C GLU A 64 -3.87 -13.97 -4.09
N GLU A 65 -3.33 -12.86 -3.59
CA GLU A 65 -4.10 -11.86 -2.84
C GLU A 65 -5.11 -11.15 -3.75
N GLU A 66 -4.74 -10.87 -5.00
CA GLU A 66 -5.64 -10.31 -6.01
C GLU A 66 -6.75 -11.29 -6.39
N ASP A 67 -6.41 -12.54 -6.70
CA ASP A 67 -7.37 -13.60 -7.01
C ASP A 67 -8.34 -13.82 -5.85
N ARG A 68 -7.85 -13.77 -4.60
CA ARG A 68 -8.68 -13.85 -3.40
C ARG A 68 -9.62 -12.66 -3.25
N LEU A 69 -9.13 -11.44 -3.52
CA LEU A 69 -9.96 -10.23 -3.52
C LEU A 69 -11.11 -10.36 -4.52
N VAL A 70 -10.77 -10.75 -5.75
CA VAL A 70 -11.72 -10.95 -6.85
C VAL A 70 -12.73 -12.04 -6.51
N ALA A 71 -12.29 -13.18 -5.98
CA ALA A 71 -13.15 -14.29 -5.60
C ALA A 71 -14.15 -13.87 -4.51
N ILE A 72 -13.70 -13.24 -3.42
CA ILE A 72 -14.59 -12.79 -2.35
C ILE A 72 -15.60 -11.78 -2.88
N LEU A 73 -15.16 -10.82 -3.69
CA LEU A 73 -16.05 -9.81 -4.24
C LEU A 73 -17.11 -10.41 -5.17
N LEU A 74 -16.75 -11.39 -6.00
CA LEU A 74 -17.66 -12.07 -6.92
C LEU A 74 -18.64 -13.01 -6.23
N GLU A 75 -18.19 -13.76 -5.23
CA GLU A 75 -18.94 -14.84 -4.61
C GLU A 75 -19.74 -14.39 -3.38
N GLN A 76 -19.17 -13.47 -2.58
CA GLN A 76 -19.68 -13.10 -1.26
C GLN A 76 -20.04 -11.61 -1.16
N GLY A 77 -19.56 -10.79 -2.10
CA GLY A 77 -19.88 -9.37 -2.18
C GLY A 77 -19.01 -8.46 -1.31
N PRO A 78 -19.31 -7.15 -1.31
CA PRO A 78 -18.46 -6.12 -0.72
C PRO A 78 -18.32 -6.20 0.81
N ASP A 79 -19.36 -6.61 1.55
CA ASP A 79 -19.28 -6.70 3.02
C ASP A 79 -18.36 -7.82 3.50
N ALA A 80 -18.37 -8.95 2.80
CA ALA A 80 -17.45 -10.05 3.03
C ALA A 80 -16.02 -9.64 2.67
N LEU A 81 -15.83 -8.90 1.58
CA LEU A 81 -14.53 -8.36 1.20
C LEU A 81 -13.99 -7.41 2.28
N LEU A 82 -14.83 -6.52 2.83
CA LEU A 82 -14.44 -5.63 3.91
C LEU A 82 -13.94 -6.42 5.12
N THR A 83 -14.73 -7.39 5.57
CA THR A 83 -14.40 -8.24 6.71
C THR A 83 -13.11 -9.02 6.49
N ALA A 84 -12.84 -9.44 5.26
CA ALA A 84 -11.61 -10.12 4.89
C ALA A 84 -10.41 -9.16 4.91
N MET A 85 -10.53 -8.00 4.27
CA MET A 85 -9.46 -6.99 4.18
C MET A 85 -9.05 -6.44 5.55
N GLN A 86 -9.99 -6.28 6.49
CA GLN A 86 -9.69 -5.87 7.88
C GLN A 86 -8.75 -6.86 8.60
N LYS A 87 -8.72 -8.12 8.16
CA LYS A 87 -7.83 -9.16 8.70
C LYS A 87 -6.51 -9.26 7.94
N TRP A 88 -6.40 -8.60 6.78
CA TRP A 88 -5.17 -8.62 5.99
C TRP A 88 -4.13 -7.69 6.61
N PRO A 89 -2.85 -8.09 6.62
CA PRO A 89 -1.79 -7.19 7.07
C PRO A 89 -1.75 -5.96 6.15
N PRO A 90 -1.46 -4.76 6.69
CA PRO A 90 -1.31 -3.59 5.86
C PRO A 90 -0.12 -3.76 4.91
N VAL A 91 -0.31 -3.33 3.66
CA VAL A 91 0.71 -3.32 2.61
C VAL A 91 1.30 -1.93 2.37
N GLY A 92 0.74 -0.92 3.03
CA GLY A 92 1.14 0.47 2.91
C GLY A 92 0.29 1.39 3.77
N SER A 93 0.41 2.69 3.55
CA SER A 93 -0.39 3.71 4.23
C SER A 93 -0.60 4.94 3.36
N VAL A 94 -1.71 5.62 3.56
CA VAL A 94 -1.99 6.96 3.02
C VAL A 94 -2.24 7.94 4.16
N ALA A 95 -1.59 9.10 4.14
CA ALA A 95 -1.75 10.10 5.19
C ALA A 95 -1.70 11.52 4.64
N PRO A 96 -2.58 12.44 5.10
CA PRO A 96 -2.31 13.85 4.95
C PRO A 96 -1.04 14.20 5.73
N THR A 97 -0.25 15.16 5.23
CA THR A 97 0.98 15.58 5.91
C THR A 97 0.65 16.14 7.29
N GLY A 98 1.25 15.58 8.35
CA GLY A 98 0.99 15.97 9.74
C GLY A 98 -0.32 15.46 10.33
N GLY A 99 -1.06 14.59 9.63
CA GLY A 99 -2.29 13.98 10.12
C GLY A 99 -2.18 12.46 10.33
N VAL A 100 -3.32 11.84 10.69
CA VAL A 100 -3.41 10.39 10.93
C VAL A 100 -3.45 9.64 9.59
N GLY A 101 -2.59 8.64 9.46
CA GLY A 101 -2.56 7.76 8.30
C GLY A 101 -3.59 6.64 8.36
N PHE A 102 -3.97 6.14 7.19
CA PHE A 102 -4.85 5.00 6.99
C PHE A 102 -4.07 3.85 6.37
N ASP A 103 -4.32 2.64 6.85
CA ASP A 103 -3.73 1.44 6.30
C ASP A 103 -4.24 1.19 4.89
N ILE A 104 -3.31 0.93 3.97
CA ILE A 104 -3.60 0.34 2.68
C ILE A 104 -3.54 -1.18 2.88
N ARG A 105 -4.62 -1.89 2.58
CA ARG A 105 -4.73 -3.34 2.76
C ARG A 105 -4.41 -4.12 1.49
N PHE A 106 -4.46 -3.46 0.34
CA PHE A 106 -4.19 -4.05 -0.97
C PHE A 106 -3.61 -2.98 -1.90
N ALA A 107 -2.56 -3.31 -2.65
CA ALA A 107 -1.95 -2.41 -3.63
C ALA A 107 -1.33 -3.22 -4.77
N VAL A 108 -1.69 -2.90 -6.02
CA VAL A 108 -1.09 -3.51 -7.21
C VAL A 108 -0.45 -2.45 -8.09
N LEU A 109 0.64 -2.85 -8.74
CA LEU A 109 1.36 -2.07 -9.75
C LEU A 109 1.20 -2.79 -11.09
N THR A 110 0.76 -2.07 -12.10
CA THR A 110 0.67 -2.54 -13.48
C THR A 110 1.57 -1.69 -14.35
N HIS A 111 2.57 -2.32 -14.96
CA HIS A 111 3.40 -1.71 -16.00
C HIS A 111 2.64 -1.75 -17.32
N ARG A 112 2.46 -0.60 -17.96
CA ARG A 112 1.74 -0.47 -19.23
C ARG A 112 2.71 -0.45 -20.39
N ASP A 113 2.26 -0.91 -21.55
CA ASP A 113 3.08 -0.96 -22.78
C ASP A 113 3.56 0.42 -23.24
N ASN A 114 2.85 1.48 -22.86
CA ASN A 114 3.22 2.87 -23.13
C ASN A 114 4.25 3.45 -22.12
N GLY A 115 4.78 2.62 -21.22
CA GLY A 115 5.76 3.00 -20.20
C GLY A 115 5.18 3.70 -18.98
N LEU A 116 3.85 3.76 -18.83
CA LEU A 116 3.20 4.28 -17.63
C LEU A 116 3.12 3.18 -16.56
N ASP A 117 3.36 3.57 -15.32
CA ASP A 117 3.09 2.75 -14.14
C ASP A 117 1.71 3.14 -13.61
N GLU A 118 0.78 2.18 -13.56
CA GLU A 118 -0.55 2.34 -12.95
C GLU A 118 -0.56 1.65 -11.58
N VAL A 119 -0.98 2.37 -10.55
CA VAL A 119 -1.12 1.85 -9.18
C VAL A 119 -2.56 1.93 -8.75
N MET A 120 -3.06 0.81 -8.24
CA MET A 120 -4.37 0.71 -7.63
C MET A 120 -4.21 0.26 -6.18
N ALA A 121 -4.69 1.06 -5.23
CA ALA A 121 -4.60 0.77 -3.79
C ALA A 121 -5.95 0.92 -3.10
N LEU A 122 -6.23 0.05 -2.12
CA LEU A 122 -7.48 0.01 -1.38
C LEU A 122 -7.26 0.08 0.13
N THR A 123 -8.11 0.84 0.80
CA THR A 123 -8.26 0.84 2.26
C THR A 123 -9.56 0.16 2.67
N ASP A 124 -9.62 -0.35 3.90
CA ASP A 124 -10.76 -1.03 4.53
C ASP A 124 -11.67 -0.09 5.34
N ARG A 125 -11.49 1.21 5.20
CA ARG A 125 -12.35 2.21 5.83
C ARG A 125 -12.38 3.52 5.06
N PRO A 126 -13.49 4.29 5.17
CA PRO A 126 -13.48 5.70 4.81
C PRO A 126 -12.40 6.43 5.60
N MET A 127 -11.67 7.31 4.93
CA MET A 127 -10.73 8.17 5.64
C MET A 127 -11.48 9.21 6.46
N SER A 128 -11.13 9.43 7.74
CA SER A 128 -11.89 10.32 8.65
C SER A 128 -11.92 11.78 8.21
N PHE A 129 -10.88 12.29 7.54
CA PHE A 129 -10.92 13.62 6.93
C PHE A 129 -11.92 13.70 5.76
N LEU A 130 -12.31 12.56 5.19
CA LEU A 130 -13.29 12.38 4.13
C LEU A 130 -14.67 11.98 4.65
N GLU A 131 -14.81 11.62 5.93
CA GLU A 131 -16.11 11.29 6.56
C GLU A 131 -17.08 12.48 6.50
N ARG A 132 -16.58 13.73 6.48
CA ARG A 132 -17.42 14.92 6.26
C ARG A 132 -18.15 14.92 4.91
N ARG A 133 -17.57 14.29 3.87
CA ARG A 133 -18.28 14.04 2.59
C ARG A 133 -19.28 12.89 2.72
N ALA A 134 -18.95 11.86 3.50
CA ALA A 134 -19.78 10.66 3.64
C ALA A 134 -20.96 10.83 4.61
N ALA A 135 -20.94 11.82 5.50
CA ALA A 135 -21.89 12.01 6.60
C ALA A 135 -23.37 12.18 6.17
N GLY A 136 -23.64 12.42 4.88
CA GLY A 136 -25.00 12.52 4.33
C GLY A 136 -25.58 11.22 3.76
N ARG A 137 -24.81 10.13 3.69
CA ARG A 137 -25.27 8.83 3.18
C ARG A 137 -25.01 7.77 4.24
N SER A 138 -26.05 7.02 4.59
CA SER A 138 -25.96 5.82 5.42
C SER A 138 -24.78 4.97 4.95
N THR A 139 -23.78 4.78 5.80
CA THR A 139 -22.93 3.60 6.08
C THR A 139 -22.46 2.63 4.96
N ASP A 140 -22.82 2.80 3.69
CA ASP A 140 -22.81 1.73 2.67
C ASP A 140 -21.49 1.66 1.87
N TYR A 141 -20.44 2.31 2.34
CA TYR A 141 -19.25 2.60 1.56
C TYR A 141 -17.96 2.33 2.33
N PRO A 142 -17.57 1.05 2.47
CA PRO A 142 -16.51 0.70 3.39
C PRO A 142 -15.09 0.88 2.82
N PHE A 143 -14.95 1.18 1.53
CA PHE A 143 -13.66 1.25 0.86
C PHE A 143 -13.31 2.65 0.40
N THR A 144 -12.02 2.98 0.49
CA THR A 144 -11.42 4.07 -0.29
C THR A 144 -10.53 3.47 -1.36
N LEU A 145 -10.73 3.87 -2.62
CA LEU A 145 -9.84 3.51 -3.71
C LEU A 145 -8.92 4.67 -4.05
N ILE A 146 -7.63 4.37 -4.19
CA ILE A 146 -6.60 5.28 -4.67
C ILE A 146 -6.12 4.75 -6.00
N GLN A 147 -6.23 5.57 -7.04
CA GLN A 147 -5.70 5.28 -8.37
C GLN A 147 -4.63 6.31 -8.69
N MET A 148 -3.48 5.85 -9.14
CA MET A 148 -2.35 6.70 -9.51
C MET A 148 -1.78 6.20 -10.82
N GLN A 149 -1.31 7.13 -11.65
CA GLN A 149 -0.55 6.82 -12.84
C GLN A 149 0.69 7.71 -12.86
N THR A 150 1.86 7.11 -13.07
CA THR A 150 3.12 7.83 -13.14
C THR A 150 3.88 7.50 -14.42
N LYS A 151 4.53 8.51 -14.98
CA LYS A 151 5.49 8.38 -16.08
C LYS A 151 6.81 7.79 -15.56
N PRO A 152 7.71 7.34 -16.46
CA PRO A 152 9.07 6.94 -16.08
C PRO A 152 9.86 8.02 -15.33
N SER A 153 9.54 9.30 -15.55
CA SER A 153 10.12 10.44 -14.80
C SER A 153 9.66 10.53 -13.33
N GLY A 154 8.70 9.68 -12.93
CA GLY A 154 8.03 9.70 -11.64
C GLY A 154 6.91 10.73 -11.53
N ASP A 155 6.73 11.63 -12.50
CA ASP A 155 5.61 12.58 -12.50
C ASP A 155 4.31 11.88 -12.90
N GLY A 156 3.21 12.27 -12.28
CA GLY A 156 1.95 11.62 -12.52
C GLY A 156 0.72 12.41 -12.13
N GLU A 157 -0.38 11.70 -12.13
CA GLU A 157 -1.67 12.15 -11.62
C GLU A 157 -2.38 10.99 -10.93
N GLY A 158 -3.39 11.31 -10.15
CA GLY A 158 -4.18 10.29 -9.49
C GLY A 158 -5.47 10.83 -8.94
N GLN A 159 -6.20 9.95 -8.29
CA GLN A 159 -7.46 10.28 -7.65
C GLN A 159 -7.74 9.37 -6.47
N ILE A 160 -8.52 9.90 -5.53
CA ILE A 160 -9.07 9.16 -4.40
C ILE A 160 -10.59 9.16 -4.55
N SER A 161 -11.16 7.96 -4.63
CA SER A 161 -12.60 7.73 -4.69
C SER A 161 -13.05 7.11 -3.37
N ILE A 162 -13.75 7.91 -2.58
CA ILE A 162 -14.53 7.43 -1.44
C ILE A 162 -15.79 6.77 -2.04
N ALA A 163 -16.31 5.71 -1.45
CA ALA A 163 -17.64 5.19 -1.82
C ALA A 163 -17.75 4.47 -3.18
N ALA A 164 -16.71 3.72 -3.56
CA ALA A 164 -16.79 2.83 -4.71
C ALA A 164 -17.63 1.57 -4.40
N ARG A 165 -18.70 1.30 -5.16
CA ARG A 165 -19.14 -0.10 -5.29
C ARG A 165 -18.12 -0.80 -6.15
N LEU A 166 -17.33 -1.66 -5.54
CA LEU A 166 -16.43 -2.52 -6.28
C LEU A 166 -17.26 -3.56 -7.03
N ARG A 167 -17.15 -3.57 -8.35
CA ARG A 167 -17.63 -4.64 -9.22
C ARG A 167 -16.43 -5.23 -9.91
N ILE A 168 -16.54 -6.49 -10.32
CA ILE A 168 -15.56 -7.08 -11.23
C ILE A 168 -16.17 -7.04 -12.62
N ASP A 169 -15.42 -6.47 -13.56
CA ASP A 169 -15.64 -6.76 -14.97
C ASP A 169 -15.27 -8.22 -15.18
N LYS A 170 -16.27 -9.08 -15.36
CA LYS A 170 -16.06 -10.53 -15.51
C LYS A 170 -15.32 -10.90 -16.79
N VAL A 171 -15.27 -10.01 -17.78
CA VAL A 171 -14.55 -10.22 -19.04
C VAL A 171 -13.07 -9.92 -18.87
N ASN A 172 -12.74 -8.79 -18.24
CA ASN A 172 -11.36 -8.34 -18.07
C ASN A 172 -10.73 -8.74 -16.73
N ARG A 173 -11.52 -9.34 -15.82
CA ARG A 173 -11.17 -9.60 -14.41
C ARG A 173 -10.65 -8.36 -13.67
N THR A 174 -11.00 -7.17 -14.14
CA THR A 174 -10.57 -5.91 -13.55
C THR A 174 -11.57 -5.44 -12.52
N LEU A 175 -11.05 -4.82 -11.45
CA LEU A 175 -11.84 -4.09 -10.49
C LEU A 175 -12.43 -2.84 -11.15
N VAL A 176 -13.74 -2.82 -11.36
CA VAL A 176 -14.48 -1.68 -11.88
C VAL A 176 -15.26 -1.03 -10.74
N ILE A 177 -15.10 0.28 -10.59
CA ILE A 177 -15.92 1.05 -9.67
C ILE A 177 -17.24 1.35 -10.36
N ASP A 178 -18.34 0.92 -9.75
CA ASP A 178 -19.67 1.34 -10.14
C ASP A 178 -20.15 2.47 -9.23
N ASN A 179 -20.87 3.41 -9.85
CA ASN A 179 -21.50 4.60 -9.27
C ASN A 179 -20.60 5.84 -9.02
N PHE A 180 -20.52 6.70 -10.04
CA PHE A 180 -19.92 8.05 -10.02
C PHE A 180 -20.87 9.12 -9.41
N THR A 181 -21.49 8.87 -8.25
CA THR A 181 -22.34 9.92 -7.64
C THR A 181 -21.51 11.01 -6.93
N ASP A 182 -20.26 10.72 -6.55
CA ASP A 182 -19.35 11.69 -5.91
C ASP A 182 -18.12 11.97 -6.78
N GLN A 183 -17.76 13.25 -6.93
CA GLN A 183 -16.57 13.63 -7.69
C GLN A 183 -15.28 13.19 -6.97
N PRO A 184 -14.28 12.75 -7.77
CA PRO A 184 -12.88 12.63 -7.43
C PRO A 184 -12.37 13.51 -6.30
N ILE A 185 -11.50 13.03 -5.42
CA ILE A 185 -10.46 13.94 -4.91
C ILE A 185 -9.27 13.77 -5.83
N MET A 186 -8.88 14.84 -6.50
CA MET A 186 -7.80 14.78 -7.49
C MET A 186 -6.45 14.86 -6.79
N LEU A 187 -5.53 13.98 -7.12
CA LEU A 187 -4.13 14.03 -6.70
C LEU A 187 -3.35 14.80 -7.77
N ARG A 188 -3.08 16.07 -7.49
CA ARG A 188 -2.35 16.97 -8.38
C ARG A 188 -0.87 17.04 -8.00
N GLY A 189 -0.01 17.19 -9.01
CA GLY A 189 1.44 17.21 -8.81
C GLY A 189 1.95 15.91 -8.18
N LEU A 190 1.34 14.77 -8.53
CA LEU A 190 1.77 13.48 -8.01
C LEU A 190 3.21 13.22 -8.45
N LYS A 191 4.05 12.84 -7.49
CA LYS A 191 5.45 12.50 -7.71
C LYS A 191 5.77 11.19 -7.02
N ARG A 192 6.34 10.23 -7.74
CA ARG A 192 7.01 9.06 -7.18
C ARG A 192 8.39 9.47 -6.67
N GLU A 193 8.67 9.22 -5.41
CA GLU A 193 9.99 9.46 -4.81
C GLU A 193 10.96 8.35 -5.23
N GLN A 194 12.24 8.70 -5.36
CA GLN A 194 13.33 7.77 -5.72
C GLN A 194 13.90 7.07 -4.48
#